data_AF-A0A662P8C6-F1
#
_entry.id   AF-A0A662P8C6-F1
#
_cell.length_a   1.000
_cell.length_b   1.000
_cell.length_c   1.000
_cell.angle_alpha   90.00
_cell.angle_beta   90.00
_cell.angle_gamma   90.00
#
_symmetry.space_group_name_H-M   'P 1'
#
loop_
_entity.id
_entity.type
_entity.pdbx_description
1 polymer ?
#
loop_
_entity_poly.entity_id
_entity_poly.type
_entity_poly.pdbx_seq_one_letter_code
_entity_poly.pdbx_strand_id
1 'polypeptide(L)'
;MNKNLKLYIYAAIAICILVGSFYLYTRFGREKEVEITLNETPKELLIGETGSLTFTIKNNTKAHMSFDISFESKYFDTNSTFKEELDPDKASSFALDIKAKNIDENSKKTNFKIIVRSEEKSFVKNLEIIIKKPDVIIDEVKPDKLKVKAKSTKYISVRIKNKEKIDLTNLKIRLTSEYRYYSIDREGLEKIDDSYVYAINESLLYNEDLSKTFYITSDLTPGSMRVEYILKVELLWKDFLMDEKNVYLEVEP
;
A
#
# COMPACT_ATOMS: atom_id res chain seq x y z
N MET A 1 6.70 12.26 -75.80
CA MET A 1 6.97 11.43 -74.60
C MET A 1 5.72 10.63 -74.26
N ASN A 2 5.81 9.30 -74.24
CA ASN A 2 4.68 8.38 -74.07
C ASN A 2 3.98 8.62 -72.71
N LYS A 3 2.64 8.75 -72.70
CA LYS A 3 1.84 8.98 -71.47
C LYS A 3 2.08 7.89 -70.43
N ASN A 4 2.31 6.65 -70.86
CA ASN A 4 2.60 5.53 -69.98
C ASN A 4 3.98 5.70 -69.30
N LEU A 5 4.97 6.20 -70.02
CA LEU A 5 6.31 6.44 -69.46
C LEU A 5 6.29 7.53 -68.37
N LYS A 6 5.49 8.59 -68.56
CA LYS A 6 5.28 9.62 -67.51
C LYS A 6 4.64 9.03 -66.26
N LEU A 7 3.63 8.18 -66.42
CA LEU A 7 2.94 7.54 -65.29
C LEU A 7 3.89 6.65 -64.48
N TYR A 8 4.73 5.86 -65.15
CA TYR A 8 5.73 5.02 -64.48
C TYR A 8 6.78 5.84 -63.71
N ILE A 9 7.24 6.97 -64.28
CA ILE A 9 8.18 7.86 -63.60
C ILE A 9 7.54 8.48 -62.34
N TYR A 10 6.30 8.98 -62.43
CA TYR A 10 5.60 9.53 -61.27
C TYR A 10 5.32 8.48 -60.19
N ALA A 11 4.96 7.25 -60.59
CA ALA A 11 4.77 6.14 -59.66
C ALA A 11 6.08 5.77 -58.94
N ALA A 12 7.20 5.71 -59.66
CA ALA A 12 8.51 5.43 -59.07
C ALA A 12 8.96 6.50 -58.07
N ILE A 13 8.74 7.79 -58.38
CA ILE A 13 9.04 8.90 -57.47
C ILE A 13 8.16 8.82 -56.21
N ALA A 14 6.86 8.55 -56.37
CA ALA A 14 5.95 8.42 -55.22
C ALA A 14 6.36 7.26 -54.29
N ILE A 15 6.76 6.12 -54.86
CA ILE A 15 7.26 4.98 -54.09
C ILE A 15 8.56 5.36 -53.36
N CYS A 16 9.51 6.04 -54.02
CA CYS A 16 10.74 6.48 -53.37
C CYS A 16 10.49 7.45 -52.20
N ILE A 17 9.53 8.37 -52.35
CA ILE A 17 9.14 9.30 -51.29
C ILE A 17 8.48 8.55 -50.13
N LEU A 18 7.59 7.60 -50.41
CA LEU A 18 6.91 6.80 -49.38
C LEU A 18 7.90 5.92 -48.61
N VAL A 19 8.79 5.22 -49.32
CA VAL A 19 9.81 4.35 -48.71
C VAL A 19 10.83 5.20 -47.92
N GLY A 20 11.28 6.32 -48.48
CA GLY A 20 12.19 7.24 -47.79
C GLY A 20 11.56 7.85 -46.54
N SER A 21 10.31 8.29 -46.60
CA SER A 21 9.57 8.85 -45.46
C SER A 21 9.27 7.79 -44.40
N PHE A 22 8.93 6.57 -44.80
CA PHE A 22 8.73 5.45 -43.87
C PHE A 22 10.04 5.03 -43.20
N TYR A 23 11.15 5.01 -43.94
CA TYR A 23 12.48 4.73 -43.39
C TYR A 23 12.91 5.82 -42.39
N LEU A 24 12.68 7.10 -42.71
CA LEU A 24 12.95 8.21 -41.78
C LEU A 24 12.03 8.16 -40.56
N TYR A 25 10.74 7.86 -40.72
CA TYR A 25 9.79 7.71 -39.61
C TYR A 25 10.13 6.53 -38.70
N THR A 26 10.58 5.40 -39.26
CA THR A 26 10.98 4.24 -38.45
C THR A 26 12.33 4.45 -37.77
N ARG A 27 13.26 5.16 -38.41
CA ARG A 27 14.61 5.44 -37.88
C ARG A 27 14.64 6.59 -36.88
N PHE A 28 13.85 7.64 -37.08
CA PHE A 28 13.85 8.83 -36.21
C PHE A 28 12.56 9.00 -35.39
N GLY A 29 11.46 8.34 -35.77
CA GLY A 29 10.18 8.44 -35.05
C GLY A 29 10.01 7.44 -33.90
N ARG A 30 11.03 6.63 -33.58
CA ARG A 30 10.97 5.61 -32.52
C ARG A 30 12.06 5.68 -31.46
N GLU A 31 13.12 6.45 -31.64
CA GLU A 31 14.09 6.66 -30.56
C GLU A 31 13.50 7.63 -29.55
N LYS A 32 13.22 7.12 -28.34
CA LYS A 32 12.79 7.97 -27.23
C LYS A 32 13.96 8.88 -26.87
N GLU A 33 13.75 10.20 -27.00
CA GLU A 33 14.71 11.24 -26.63
C GLU A 33 15.30 11.00 -25.22
N VAL A 34 14.45 10.55 -24.30
CA VAL A 34 14.83 10.15 -22.95
C VAL A 34 14.27 8.76 -22.67
N GLU A 35 15.13 7.87 -22.18
CA GLU A 35 14.75 6.53 -21.77
C GLU A 35 14.78 6.41 -20.25
N ILE A 36 13.71 5.87 -19.68
CA ILE A 36 13.60 5.55 -18.24
C ILE A 36 13.52 4.03 -18.11
N THR A 37 14.57 3.46 -17.52
CA THR A 37 14.72 2.02 -17.30
C THR A 37 14.56 1.72 -15.81
N LEU A 38 13.69 0.77 -15.49
CA LEU A 38 13.49 0.29 -14.13
C LEU A 38 14.45 -0.87 -13.92
N ASN A 39 15.35 -0.78 -12.92
CA ASN A 39 16.39 -1.79 -12.70
C ASN A 39 15.93 -2.77 -11.60
N GLU A 40 15.64 -2.25 -10.41
CA GLU A 40 15.10 -3.02 -9.28
C GLU A 40 13.84 -2.34 -8.77
N THR A 41 12.76 -3.10 -8.68
CA THR A 41 11.45 -2.56 -8.29
C THR A 41 10.73 -3.55 -7.38
N PRO A 42 10.13 -3.10 -6.27
CA PRO A 42 9.29 -3.98 -5.47
C PRO A 42 8.02 -4.30 -6.28
N LYS A 43 7.69 -5.59 -6.36
CA LYS A 43 6.42 -6.04 -6.98
C LYS A 43 5.27 -5.99 -5.99
N GLU A 44 5.58 -6.27 -4.73
CA GLU A 44 4.64 -6.33 -3.63
C GLU A 44 5.28 -5.71 -2.39
N LEU A 45 4.50 -4.98 -1.59
CA LEU A 45 4.88 -4.44 -0.30
C LEU A 45 3.75 -4.64 0.71
N LEU A 46 4.10 -4.89 1.95
CA LEU A 46 3.15 -4.82 3.05
C LEU A 46 2.87 -3.36 3.41
N ILE A 47 1.68 -3.07 3.94
CA ILE A 47 1.37 -1.75 4.52
C ILE A 47 2.45 -1.32 5.51
N GLY A 48 2.96 -0.09 5.39
CA GLY A 48 4.02 0.45 6.23
C GLY A 48 5.42 -0.12 5.97
N GLU A 49 5.59 -1.06 5.04
CA GLU A 49 6.90 -1.53 4.58
C GLU A 49 7.56 -0.47 3.67
N THR A 50 8.89 -0.45 3.66
CA THR A 50 9.68 0.38 2.76
C THR A 50 10.37 -0.51 1.75
N GLY A 51 10.11 -0.29 0.46
CA GLY A 51 10.79 -0.96 -0.64
C GLY A 51 11.81 -0.04 -1.31
N SER A 52 12.88 -0.61 -1.85
CA SER A 52 13.87 0.12 -2.64
C SER A 52 13.52 0.02 -4.13
N LEU A 53 13.50 1.17 -4.80
CA LEU A 53 13.29 1.33 -6.23
C LEU A 53 14.56 1.93 -6.85
N THR A 54 15.17 1.23 -7.80
CA THR A 54 16.28 1.76 -8.60
C THR A 54 15.89 1.90 -10.06
N PHE A 55 16.27 3.03 -10.67
CA PHE A 55 15.98 3.31 -12.06
C PHE A 55 17.11 4.12 -12.70
N THR A 56 17.20 4.05 -14.01
CA THR A 56 18.20 4.75 -14.83
C THR A 56 17.48 5.67 -15.80
N ILE A 57 18.01 6.88 -15.95
CA ILE A 57 17.62 7.81 -17.01
C ILE A 57 18.77 7.90 -17.99
N LYS A 58 18.47 7.79 -19.29
CA LYS A 58 19.43 7.97 -20.38
C LYS A 58 18.98 9.10 -21.30
N ASN A 59 19.89 10.03 -21.56
CA ASN A 59 19.71 11.06 -22.59
C ASN A 59 20.14 10.48 -23.94
N ASN A 60 19.19 10.14 -24.81
CA ASN A 60 19.47 9.66 -26.17
C ASN A 60 19.49 10.81 -27.19
N THR A 61 19.43 12.07 -26.74
CA THR A 61 19.53 13.22 -27.63
C THR A 61 20.99 13.56 -27.93
N LYS A 62 21.19 14.43 -28.92
CA LYS A 62 22.51 14.97 -29.28
C LYS A 62 22.91 16.20 -28.48
N ALA A 63 22.06 16.66 -27.56
CA ALA A 63 22.29 17.86 -26.76
C ALA A 63 22.45 17.49 -25.28
N HIS A 64 23.19 18.33 -24.55
CA HIS A 64 23.20 18.28 -23.10
C HIS A 64 21.82 18.67 -22.56
N MET A 65 21.31 17.95 -21.56
CA MET A 65 19.96 18.15 -21.01
C MET A 65 19.99 18.19 -19.48
N SER A 66 19.16 19.06 -18.91
CA SER A 66 18.88 19.12 -17.47
C SER A 66 17.52 18.48 -17.16
N PHE A 67 17.50 17.58 -16.19
CA PHE A 67 16.32 16.82 -15.78
C PHE A 67 15.90 17.15 -14.36
N ASP A 68 14.60 17.39 -14.17
CA ASP A 68 13.93 17.41 -12.86
C ASP A 68 13.10 16.13 -12.71
N ILE A 69 13.40 15.34 -11.69
CA ILE A 69 12.86 14.01 -11.48
C ILE A 69 12.00 14.03 -10.23
N SER A 70 10.73 13.72 -10.43
CA SER A 70 9.70 13.72 -9.38
C SER A 70 8.85 12.46 -9.46
N PHE A 71 8.12 12.21 -8.38
CA PHE A 71 7.34 11.00 -8.22
C PHE A 71 5.89 11.36 -7.88
N GLU A 72 4.95 10.57 -8.39
CA GLU A 72 3.53 10.74 -8.09
C GLU A 72 2.93 9.38 -7.70
N SER A 73 2.38 9.32 -6.49
CA SER A 73 1.53 8.21 -6.07
C SER A 73 0.57 8.61 -4.96
N LYS A 74 -0.58 7.94 -4.93
CA LYS A 74 -1.57 8.06 -3.84
C LYS A 74 -1.18 7.22 -2.60
N TYR A 75 -0.52 6.08 -2.82
CA TYR A 75 -0.34 5.04 -1.79
C TYR A 75 1.11 4.81 -1.36
N PHE A 76 2.02 5.69 -1.78
CA PHE A 76 3.42 5.65 -1.34
C PHE A 76 3.84 7.03 -0.85
N ASP A 77 4.66 7.04 0.20
CA ASP A 77 5.49 8.19 0.55
C ASP A 77 6.86 8.05 -0.10
N THR A 78 7.36 9.16 -0.64
CA THR A 78 8.69 9.29 -1.22
C THR A 78 9.43 10.39 -0.49
N ASN A 79 10.70 10.17 -0.18
CA ASN A 79 11.50 11.13 0.58
C ASN A 79 12.36 12.07 -0.29
N SER A 80 12.35 11.90 -1.62
CA SER A 80 13.35 12.52 -2.49
C SER A 80 12.77 13.03 -3.81
N THR A 81 13.37 14.09 -4.32
CA THR A 81 13.35 14.50 -5.72
C THR A 81 14.79 14.60 -6.19
N PHE A 82 15.03 14.43 -7.48
CA PHE A 82 16.38 14.46 -8.05
C PHE A 82 16.48 15.52 -9.14
N LYS A 83 17.66 16.10 -9.29
CA LYS A 83 18.03 16.92 -10.45
C LYS A 83 19.31 16.37 -11.02
N GLU A 84 19.38 16.26 -12.34
CA GLU A 84 20.54 15.69 -13.02
C GLU A 84 20.77 16.36 -14.37
N GLU A 85 22.02 16.58 -14.70
CA GLU A 85 22.47 17.06 -16.00
C GLU A 85 23.18 15.93 -16.74
N LEU A 86 22.73 15.60 -17.96
CA LEU A 86 23.30 14.50 -18.74
C LEU A 86 23.75 15.00 -20.11
N ASP A 87 25.02 14.74 -20.39
CA ASP A 87 25.58 14.82 -21.74
C ASP A 87 24.90 13.82 -22.71
N PRO A 88 25.02 14.06 -24.03
CA PRO A 88 24.54 13.15 -25.05
C PRO A 88 24.98 11.69 -24.82
N ASP A 89 24.04 10.76 -24.97
CA ASP A 89 24.21 9.32 -24.81
C ASP A 89 24.68 8.86 -23.42
N LYS A 90 24.69 9.74 -22.42
CA LYS A 90 24.99 9.40 -21.02
C LYS A 90 23.74 9.00 -20.25
N ALA A 91 23.98 8.21 -19.21
CA ALA A 91 22.96 7.72 -18.31
C ALA A 91 23.39 7.89 -16.86
N SER A 92 22.42 8.10 -15.98
CA SER A 92 22.62 8.18 -14.53
C SER A 92 21.56 7.35 -13.82
N SER A 93 21.93 6.78 -12.67
CA SER A 93 21.14 5.84 -11.90
C SER A 93 20.76 6.42 -10.55
N PHE A 94 19.52 6.18 -10.15
CA PHE A 94 18.91 6.71 -8.95
C PHE A 94 18.36 5.58 -8.10
N ALA A 95 18.41 5.74 -6.79
CA ALA A 95 17.79 4.86 -5.81
C ALA A 95 16.81 5.69 -4.97
N LEU A 96 15.61 5.15 -4.78
CA LEU A 96 14.53 5.76 -4.03
C LEU A 96 13.91 4.74 -3.10
N ASP A 97 13.79 5.11 -1.83
CA ASP A 97 12.98 4.36 -0.88
C ASP A 97 11.52 4.82 -0.97
N ILE A 98 10.62 3.85 -1.13
CA ILE A 98 9.18 4.08 -1.18
C ILE A 98 8.50 3.35 -0.03
N LYS A 99 7.75 4.09 0.80
CA LYS A 99 7.03 3.52 1.94
C LYS A 99 5.56 3.34 1.61
N ALA A 100 5.05 2.12 1.74
CA ALA A 100 3.65 1.79 1.48
C ALA A 100 2.73 2.42 2.55
N LYS A 101 1.67 3.09 2.10
CA LYS A 101 0.62 3.67 2.96
C LYS A 101 -0.47 2.66 3.28
N ASN A 102 -1.37 3.05 4.19
CA ASN A 102 -2.58 2.31 4.46
C ASN A 102 -3.45 2.15 3.21
N ILE A 103 -4.22 1.06 3.18
CA ILE A 103 -5.23 0.77 2.16
C ILE A 103 -6.52 0.31 2.85
N ASP A 104 -7.67 0.64 2.26
CA ASP A 104 -9.00 0.33 2.81
C ASP A 104 -9.42 -1.13 2.55
N GLU A 105 -8.61 -1.88 1.80
CA GLU A 105 -8.86 -3.26 1.34
C GLU A 105 -7.69 -4.18 1.73
N ASN A 106 -7.85 -5.50 1.59
CA ASN A 106 -6.80 -6.45 1.98
C ASN A 106 -5.58 -6.41 1.04
N SER A 107 -5.80 -6.09 -0.23
CA SER A 107 -4.74 -5.95 -1.23
C SER A 107 -5.18 -5.01 -2.34
N LYS A 108 -4.26 -4.15 -2.80
CA LYS A 108 -4.53 -3.14 -3.83
C LYS A 108 -3.38 -3.08 -4.82
N LYS A 109 -3.70 -3.19 -6.11
CA LYS A 109 -2.77 -2.90 -7.19
C LYS A 109 -2.76 -1.40 -7.48
N THR A 110 -1.58 -0.78 -7.42
CA THR A 110 -1.42 0.67 -7.52
C THR A 110 -0.31 1.04 -8.50
N ASN A 111 -0.43 2.23 -9.07
CA ASN A 111 0.58 2.81 -9.96
C ASN A 111 1.46 3.80 -9.19
N PHE A 112 2.77 3.69 -9.42
CA PHE A 112 3.79 4.63 -9.01
C PHE A 112 4.38 5.26 -10.26
N LYS A 113 4.28 6.59 -10.39
CA LYS A 113 4.78 7.30 -11.58
C LYS A 113 6.13 7.92 -11.28
N ILE A 114 7.10 7.66 -12.15
CA ILE A 114 8.34 8.41 -12.25
C ILE A 114 8.16 9.43 -13.37
N ILE A 115 8.32 10.71 -13.04
CA ILE A 115 8.12 11.83 -13.96
C ILE A 115 9.46 12.55 -14.09
N VAL A 116 10.02 12.49 -15.29
CA VAL A 116 11.26 13.17 -15.67
C VAL A 116 10.89 14.36 -16.56
N ARG A 117 11.19 15.57 -16.12
CA ARG A 117 10.91 16.81 -16.88
C ARG A 117 12.22 17.41 -17.39
N SER A 118 12.20 17.87 -18.63
CA SER A 118 13.27 18.68 -19.22
C SER A 118 12.64 19.81 -20.01
N GLU A 119 12.93 21.05 -19.63
CA GLU A 119 12.36 22.26 -20.24
C GLU A 119 10.82 22.13 -20.40
N GLU A 120 10.33 21.98 -21.64
CA GLU A 120 8.90 21.88 -21.97
C GLU A 120 8.37 20.45 -22.12
N LYS A 121 9.24 19.43 -22.01
CA LYS A 121 8.86 18.01 -22.19
C LYS A 121 8.82 17.26 -20.87
N SER A 122 7.89 16.31 -20.79
CA SER A 122 7.79 15.36 -19.68
C SER A 122 7.79 13.93 -20.18
N PHE A 123 8.56 13.08 -19.52
CA PHE A 123 8.69 11.66 -19.78
C PHE A 123 8.22 10.91 -18.55
N VAL A 124 7.24 10.02 -18.73
CA VAL A 124 6.59 9.32 -17.62
C VAL A 124 6.81 7.83 -17.75
N LYS A 125 7.25 7.21 -16.66
CA LYS A 125 7.30 5.75 -16.50
C LYS A 125 6.37 5.35 -15.38
N ASN A 126 5.46 4.42 -15.68
CA ASN A 126 4.59 3.82 -14.68
C ASN A 126 5.21 2.51 -14.20
N LEU A 127 5.23 2.33 -12.88
CA LEU A 127 5.54 1.09 -12.20
C LEU A 127 4.29 0.65 -11.45
N GLU A 128 3.90 -0.61 -11.64
CA GLU A 128 2.79 -1.20 -10.92
C GLU A 128 3.31 -1.98 -9.71
N ILE A 129 2.72 -1.73 -8.55
CA ILE A 129 3.10 -2.34 -7.27
C ILE A 129 1.82 -2.79 -6.57
N ILE A 130 1.86 -3.96 -5.94
CA ILE A 130 0.78 -4.45 -5.07
C ILE A 130 1.09 -4.04 -3.64
N ILE A 131 0.15 -3.39 -2.96
CA ILE A 131 0.20 -3.21 -1.50
C ILE A 131 -0.77 -4.19 -0.89
N LYS A 132 -0.36 -4.93 0.14
CA LYS A 132 -1.28 -5.81 0.88
C LYS A 132 -1.16 -5.61 2.38
N LYS A 133 -2.23 -5.95 3.10
CA LYS A 133 -2.16 -6.19 4.53
C LYS A 133 -1.51 -7.57 4.75
N PRO A 134 -0.64 -7.77 5.76
CA PRO A 134 -0.12 -9.09 6.07
C PRO A 134 -1.25 -10.10 6.35
N ASP A 135 -1.07 -11.37 6.02
CA ASP A 135 -2.07 -12.42 6.32
C ASP A 135 -2.04 -12.82 7.82
N VAL A 136 -2.49 -11.91 8.68
CA VAL A 136 -2.69 -12.15 10.11
C VAL A 136 -4.12 -11.82 10.47
N ILE A 137 -4.76 -12.79 11.11
CA ILE A 137 -6.19 -12.75 11.40
C ILE A 137 -6.44 -12.98 12.88
N ILE A 138 -7.61 -12.51 13.33
CA ILE A 138 -8.22 -12.98 14.55
C ILE A 138 -8.89 -14.32 14.21
N ASP A 139 -8.21 -15.43 14.51
CA ASP A 139 -8.73 -16.78 14.30
C ASP A 139 -10.05 -16.96 15.06
N GLU A 140 -10.09 -16.51 16.32
CA GLU A 140 -11.23 -16.72 17.21
C GLU A 140 -11.35 -15.64 18.28
N VAL A 141 -12.59 -15.32 18.69
CA VAL A 141 -12.89 -14.63 19.94
C VAL A 141 -13.87 -15.47 20.74
N LYS A 142 -13.51 -15.86 21.96
CA LYS A 142 -14.29 -16.77 22.81
C LYS A 142 -14.61 -16.17 24.18
N PRO A 143 -15.88 -16.18 24.60
CA PRO A 143 -17.06 -16.41 23.77
C PRO A 143 -17.33 -15.22 22.82
N ASP A 144 -17.99 -15.48 21.70
CA ASP A 144 -18.46 -14.47 20.73
C ASP A 144 -19.77 -13.78 21.18
N LYS A 145 -20.48 -14.40 22.14
CA LYS A 145 -21.63 -13.82 22.85
C LYS A 145 -21.50 -14.00 24.36
N LEU A 146 -21.76 -12.93 25.11
CA LEU A 146 -21.70 -12.91 26.56
C LEU A 146 -23.02 -12.46 27.16
N LYS A 147 -23.54 -13.24 28.10
CA LYS A 147 -24.52 -12.75 29.08
C LYS A 147 -23.77 -12.37 30.35
N VAL A 148 -23.91 -11.12 30.75
CA VAL A 148 -23.17 -10.50 31.85
C VAL A 148 -24.17 -9.98 32.87
N LYS A 149 -23.98 -10.32 34.15
CA LYS A 149 -24.72 -9.66 35.22
C LYS A 149 -24.12 -8.27 35.46
N ALA A 150 -24.93 -7.27 35.74
CA ALA A 150 -24.47 -5.91 36.04
C ALA A 150 -23.38 -5.95 37.13
N LYS A 151 -22.26 -5.26 36.88
CA LYS A 151 -21.06 -5.21 37.74
C LYS A 151 -20.34 -6.55 37.93
N SER A 152 -20.70 -7.58 37.17
CA SER A 152 -19.94 -8.84 37.14
C SER A 152 -18.85 -8.80 36.08
N THR A 153 -17.72 -9.41 36.39
CA THR A 153 -16.61 -9.57 35.47
C THR A 153 -16.73 -10.88 34.71
N LYS A 154 -16.63 -10.81 33.39
CA LYS A 154 -16.47 -11.96 32.48
C LYS A 154 -15.17 -11.80 31.70
N TYR A 155 -14.78 -12.81 30.95
CA TYR A 155 -13.59 -12.71 30.10
C TYR A 155 -13.91 -13.09 28.66
N ILE A 156 -13.15 -12.49 27.75
CA ILE A 156 -13.00 -12.96 26.37
C ILE A 156 -11.56 -13.38 26.14
N SER A 157 -11.37 -14.37 25.28
CA SER A 157 -10.06 -14.79 24.77
C SER A 157 -10.00 -14.51 23.28
N VAL A 158 -8.99 -13.76 22.85
CA VAL A 158 -8.73 -13.43 21.46
C VAL A 158 -7.56 -14.27 20.98
N ARG A 159 -7.79 -15.13 19.99
CA ARG A 159 -6.76 -15.94 19.35
C ARG A 159 -6.37 -15.31 18.02
N ILE A 160 -5.09 -15.02 17.86
CA ILE A 160 -4.49 -14.45 16.66
C ILE A 160 -3.64 -15.52 15.99
N LYS A 161 -3.64 -15.56 14.65
CA LYS A 161 -2.82 -16.49 13.87
C LYS A 161 -2.06 -15.76 12.78
N ASN A 162 -0.75 -15.99 12.70
CA ASN A 162 0.08 -15.48 11.61
C ASN A 162 0.21 -16.51 10.48
N LYS A 163 -0.29 -16.17 9.30
CA LYS A 163 -0.12 -16.94 8.07
C LYS A 163 0.84 -16.26 7.08
N GLU A 164 1.31 -15.06 7.41
CA GLU A 164 2.32 -14.37 6.63
C GLU A 164 3.69 -14.98 6.89
N LYS A 165 4.49 -15.14 5.83
CA LYS A 165 5.82 -15.80 5.92
C LYS A 165 6.89 -14.91 6.56
N ILE A 166 6.48 -13.92 7.33
CA ILE A 166 7.36 -13.02 8.07
C ILE A 166 6.93 -13.00 9.53
N ASP A 167 7.91 -12.79 10.40
CA ASP A 167 7.66 -12.56 11.81
C ASP A 167 7.13 -11.15 12.01
N LEU A 168 6.09 -11.02 12.82
CA LEU A 168 5.41 -9.74 13.03
C LEU A 168 5.59 -9.27 14.47
N THR A 169 6.12 -8.07 14.58
CA THR A 169 6.27 -7.30 15.83
C THR A 169 5.35 -6.08 15.80
N ASN A 170 5.16 -5.42 16.94
CA ASN A 170 4.30 -4.22 17.06
C ASN A 170 2.82 -4.49 16.70
N LEU A 171 2.32 -5.65 17.11
CA LEU A 171 0.91 -5.97 17.04
C LEU A 171 0.18 -5.33 18.23
N LYS A 172 -1.05 -4.90 18.01
CA LYS A 172 -1.92 -4.37 19.07
C LYS A 172 -3.32 -4.96 18.92
N ILE A 173 -3.98 -5.20 20.05
CA ILE A 173 -5.43 -5.48 20.10
C ILE A 173 -6.10 -4.21 20.60
N ARG A 174 -7.03 -3.64 19.83
CA ARG A 174 -7.88 -2.53 20.26
C ARG A 174 -9.30 -3.04 20.50
N LEU A 175 -9.86 -2.64 21.63
CA LEU A 175 -11.18 -3.03 22.10
C LEU A 175 -12.01 -1.76 22.25
N THR A 176 -13.07 -1.63 21.45
CA THR A 176 -13.87 -0.41 21.36
C THR A 176 -15.37 -0.75 21.38
N SER A 177 -16.15 0.07 22.06
CA SER A 177 -17.62 -0.05 22.11
C SER A 177 -18.24 1.34 22.18
N GLU A 178 -19.38 1.52 21.50
CA GLU A 178 -20.20 2.73 21.63
C GLU A 178 -20.88 2.82 23.01
N TYR A 179 -21.02 1.68 23.69
CA TYR A 179 -21.57 1.63 25.02
C TYR A 179 -20.57 2.17 26.04
N ARG A 180 -21.00 3.05 26.95
CA ARG A 180 -20.08 3.76 27.85
C ARG A 180 -19.94 3.14 29.24
N TYR A 181 -20.87 2.27 29.64
CA TYR A 181 -20.87 1.67 30.99
C TYR A 181 -20.17 0.30 30.99
N TYR A 182 -18.93 0.27 30.49
CA TYR A 182 -18.07 -0.91 30.54
C TYR A 182 -16.62 -0.54 30.86
N SER A 183 -15.91 -1.49 31.44
CA SER A 183 -14.47 -1.42 31.66
C SER A 183 -13.81 -2.71 31.23
N ILE A 184 -12.58 -2.61 30.75
CA ILE A 184 -11.74 -3.75 30.44
C ILE A 184 -10.50 -3.69 31.33
N ASP A 185 -10.17 -4.81 31.94
CA ASP A 185 -9.00 -4.97 32.79
C ASP A 185 -8.07 -6.06 32.22
N ARG A 186 -6.78 -5.74 32.21
CA ARG A 186 -5.63 -6.57 31.85
C ARG A 186 -4.34 -5.78 32.12
N GLU A 187 -3.31 -6.45 32.63
CA GLU A 187 -1.99 -5.83 32.77
C GLU A 187 -1.44 -5.37 31.41
N GLY A 188 -0.89 -4.15 31.36
CA GLY A 188 -0.35 -3.55 30.14
C GLY A 188 -1.41 -3.02 29.16
N LEU A 189 -2.68 -2.93 29.58
CA LEU A 189 -3.75 -2.29 28.82
C LEU A 189 -3.73 -0.78 29.03
N GLU A 190 -3.77 -0.02 27.94
CA GLU A 190 -3.87 1.44 27.95
C GLU A 190 -5.28 1.86 27.53
N LYS A 191 -5.90 2.80 28.27
CA LYS A 191 -7.17 3.40 27.87
C LYS A 191 -6.91 4.70 27.11
N ILE A 192 -7.37 4.76 25.87
CA ILE A 192 -7.24 5.92 24.98
C ILE A 192 -8.65 6.28 24.52
N ASP A 193 -9.15 7.44 24.98
CA ASP A 193 -10.53 7.89 24.75
C ASP A 193 -11.59 6.84 25.16
N ASP A 194 -12.32 6.29 24.19
CA ASP A 194 -13.37 5.27 24.34
C ASP A 194 -12.87 3.84 24.07
N SER A 195 -11.57 3.69 23.82
CA SER A 195 -10.93 2.46 23.39
C SER A 195 -9.92 1.96 24.42
N TYR A 196 -9.74 0.64 24.49
CA TYR A 196 -8.71 -0.02 25.27
C TYR A 196 -7.71 -0.68 24.32
N VAL A 197 -6.43 -0.33 24.43
CA VAL A 197 -5.37 -0.79 23.53
C VAL A 197 -4.37 -1.63 24.31
N TYR A 198 -4.13 -2.85 23.83
CA TYR A 198 -3.13 -3.76 24.37
C TYR A 198 -2.02 -4.00 23.35
N ALA A 199 -0.79 -3.62 23.69
CA ALA A 199 0.38 -3.92 22.89
C ALA A 199 0.82 -5.38 23.11
N ILE A 200 0.99 -6.12 22.03
CA ILE A 200 1.58 -7.46 22.04
C ILE A 200 3.09 -7.29 21.88
N ASN A 201 3.82 -7.49 22.98
CA ASN A 201 5.28 -7.29 23.02
C ASN A 201 6.07 -8.47 22.47
N GLU A 202 5.46 -9.64 22.29
CA GLU A 202 6.11 -10.80 21.69
C GLU A 202 6.02 -10.77 20.15
N SER A 203 6.99 -11.40 19.50
CA SER A 203 6.94 -11.60 18.05
C SER A 203 5.98 -12.73 17.75
N LEU A 204 5.08 -12.53 16.78
CA LEU A 204 4.22 -13.59 16.30
C LEU A 204 4.88 -14.26 15.09
N LEU A 205 5.46 -15.45 15.30
CA LEU A 205 6.21 -16.15 14.26
C LEU A 205 5.28 -16.76 13.21
N TYR A 206 5.83 -17.06 12.04
CA TYR A 206 5.06 -17.71 10.97
C TYR A 206 4.44 -19.04 11.45
N ASN A 207 3.13 -19.20 11.19
CA ASN A 207 2.29 -20.33 11.60
C ASN A 207 2.08 -20.51 13.11
N GLU A 208 2.53 -19.59 13.94
CA GLU A 208 2.18 -19.60 15.36
C GLU A 208 0.82 -18.95 15.62
N ASP A 209 0.25 -19.34 16.75
CA ASP A 209 -0.94 -18.75 17.32
C ASP A 209 -0.66 -18.17 18.69
N LEU A 210 -1.37 -17.08 18.99
CA LEU A 210 -1.27 -16.37 20.25
C LEU A 210 -2.65 -16.14 20.82
N SER A 211 -2.82 -16.42 22.12
CA SER A 211 -4.06 -16.16 22.83
C SER A 211 -3.89 -15.07 23.88
N LYS A 212 -4.80 -14.10 23.90
CA LYS A 212 -4.85 -13.02 24.91
C LYS A 212 -6.23 -12.93 25.53
N THR A 213 -6.26 -12.91 26.86
CA THR A 213 -7.50 -12.87 27.65
C THR A 213 -7.75 -11.48 28.21
N PHE A 214 -8.97 -10.98 28.09
CA PHE A 214 -9.38 -9.67 28.57
C PHE A 214 -10.57 -9.81 29.51
N TYR A 215 -10.55 -9.10 30.64
CA TYR A 215 -11.62 -9.15 31.63
C TYR A 215 -12.54 -7.95 31.44
N ILE A 216 -13.80 -8.21 31.12
CA ILE A 216 -14.82 -7.20 30.83
C ILE A 216 -15.77 -7.13 32.01
N THR A 217 -15.99 -5.93 32.51
CA THR A 217 -17.06 -5.63 33.46
C THR A 217 -18.00 -4.63 32.82
N SER A 218 -19.30 -4.91 32.90
CA SER A 218 -20.34 -4.07 32.31
C SER A 218 -21.38 -3.74 33.36
N ASP A 219 -21.90 -2.52 33.33
CA ASP A 219 -23.02 -2.09 34.17
C ASP A 219 -24.23 -1.73 33.30
N LEU A 220 -25.39 -1.56 33.91
CA LEU A 220 -26.59 -1.08 33.23
C LEU A 220 -26.56 0.44 33.10
N THR A 221 -27.04 0.96 31.97
CA THR A 221 -27.41 2.37 31.87
C THR A 221 -28.41 2.69 32.98
N PRO A 222 -28.30 3.84 33.67
CA PRO A 222 -29.25 4.23 34.71
C PRO A 222 -30.71 4.13 34.22
N GLY A 223 -31.52 3.32 34.92
CA GLY A 223 -32.94 3.11 34.60
C GLY A 223 -33.24 1.97 33.61
N SER A 224 -32.23 1.30 33.05
CA SER A 224 -32.42 0.14 32.16
C SER A 224 -32.50 -1.17 32.95
N MET A 225 -33.37 -2.09 32.52
CA MET A 225 -33.43 -3.47 33.05
C MET A 225 -32.55 -4.44 32.25
N ARG A 226 -32.17 -4.07 31.02
CA ARG A 226 -31.33 -4.85 30.12
C ARG A 226 -30.64 -3.91 29.14
N VAL A 227 -29.41 -4.22 28.77
CA VAL A 227 -28.68 -3.53 27.69
C VAL A 227 -27.99 -4.54 26.79
N GLU A 228 -28.05 -4.31 25.48
CA GLU A 228 -27.26 -5.06 24.51
C GLU A 228 -26.27 -4.12 23.82
N TYR A 229 -25.02 -4.56 23.68
CA TYR A 229 -24.02 -3.79 22.98
C TYR A 229 -22.96 -4.66 22.31
N ILE A 230 -22.22 -4.07 21.39
CA ILE A 230 -21.15 -4.72 20.64
C ILE A 230 -19.81 -4.21 21.17
N LEU A 231 -18.94 -5.14 21.56
CA LEU A 231 -17.52 -4.86 21.73
C LEU A 231 -16.79 -5.27 20.45
N LYS A 232 -16.25 -4.28 19.73
CA LYS A 232 -15.40 -4.51 18.57
C LYS A 232 -13.98 -4.85 19.04
N VAL A 233 -13.44 -5.94 18.51
CA VAL A 233 -12.07 -6.41 18.72
C VAL A 233 -11.31 -6.22 17.41
N GLU A 234 -10.34 -5.32 17.41
CA GLU A 234 -9.55 -4.97 16.23
C GLU A 234 -8.10 -5.41 16.42
N LEU A 235 -7.54 -6.06 15.41
CA LEU A 235 -6.12 -6.37 15.32
C LEU A 235 -5.43 -5.28 14.51
N LEU A 236 -4.39 -4.68 15.08
CA LEU A 236 -3.60 -3.62 14.45
C LEU A 236 -2.14 -4.07 14.29
N TRP A 237 -1.50 -3.66 13.21
CA TRP A 237 -0.05 -3.78 13.02
C TRP A 237 0.56 -2.43 12.66
N LYS A 238 1.51 -1.93 13.45
CA LYS A 238 2.10 -0.57 13.28
C LYS A 238 1.02 0.53 13.11
N ASP A 239 -0.12 0.36 13.76
CA ASP A 239 -1.33 1.22 13.70
C ASP A 239 -2.28 1.03 12.51
N PHE A 240 -2.00 0.09 11.60
CA PHE A 240 -2.93 -0.25 10.52
C PHE A 240 -3.90 -1.37 10.93
N LEU A 241 -5.19 -1.19 10.61
CA LEU A 241 -6.23 -2.20 10.83
C LEU A 241 -6.03 -3.41 9.93
N MET A 242 -5.79 -4.56 10.56
CA MET A 242 -5.58 -5.85 9.92
C MET A 242 -6.88 -6.63 9.77
N ASP A 243 -7.57 -6.83 10.88
CA ASP A 243 -8.77 -7.65 10.98
C ASP A 243 -9.63 -7.14 12.14
N GLU A 244 -10.93 -7.41 12.09
CA GLU A 244 -11.88 -7.06 13.14
C GLU A 244 -12.92 -8.15 13.38
N LYS A 245 -13.29 -8.35 14.64
CA LYS A 245 -14.39 -9.23 15.05
C LYS A 245 -15.24 -8.56 16.12
N ASN A 246 -16.50 -8.97 16.18
CA ASN A 246 -17.46 -8.45 17.16
C ASN A 246 -17.72 -9.49 18.25
N VAL A 247 -17.83 -9.01 19.49
CA VAL A 247 -18.41 -9.75 20.61
C VAL A 247 -19.71 -9.08 20.99
N TYR A 248 -20.78 -9.86 21.10
CA TYR A 248 -22.10 -9.35 21.49
C TYR A 248 -22.29 -9.55 22.99
N LEU A 249 -22.63 -8.47 23.70
CA LEU A 249 -22.86 -8.50 25.14
C LEU A 249 -24.30 -8.16 25.45
N GLU A 250 -24.88 -8.95 26.35
CA GLU A 250 -26.21 -8.77 26.93
C GLU A 250 -26.02 -8.60 28.44
N VAL A 251 -26.38 -7.43 28.97
CA VAL A 251 -26.25 -7.08 30.39
C VAL A 251 -27.61 -7.13 31.05
N GLU A 252 -27.71 -7.87 32.14
CA GLU A 252 -28.92 -8.04 32.95
C GLU A 252 -28.62 -7.77 34.44
N PRO A 253 -29.62 -7.54 35.30
CA PRO A 253 -29.43 -7.14 36.71
C PRO A 253 -28.75 -8.20 37.59
#